data_AF-A0A358R401-F1
#
_entry.id   AF-A0A358R401-F1
#
_cell.length_a   1.000
_cell.length_b   1.000
_cell.length_c   1.000
_cell.angle_alpha   90.00
_cell.angle_beta   90.00
_cell.angle_gamma   90.00
#
_symmetry.space_group_name_H-M   'P 1'
#
loop_
_entity.id
_entity.type
_entity.pdbx_description
1 polymer ?
#
loop_
_entity_poly.entity_id
_entity_poly.type
_entity_poly.pdbx_seq_one_letter_code
_entity_poly.pdbx_strand_id
1 'polypeptide(L)' 'MPDSYKMINLIKVFKSYPDIAAVYLFGSFLEDKKNARDVDLAVLLKRPAKTRWNYI' A
#
# COMPACT_ATOMS: atom_id res chain seq x y z
N MET A 1 20.21 -1.43 -20.19
CA MET A 1 19.52 -2.27 -19.20
C MET A 1 18.86 -1.37 -18.15
N PRO A 2 17.57 -1.05 -18.27
CA PRO A 2 16.80 -0.43 -17.18
C PRO A 2 15.72 -1.45 -16.73
N ASP A 3 15.49 -1.81 -15.46
CA ASP A 3 14.83 -1.03 -14.41
C ASP A 3 14.84 -1.83 -13.08
N SER A 4 16.00 -2.33 -12.64
CA SER A 4 16.07 -3.17 -11.43
C SER A 4 16.09 -2.39 -10.10
N TYR A 5 16.01 -1.06 -10.15
CA TYR A 5 15.94 -0.22 -8.96
C TYR A 5 14.48 0.04 -8.55
N LYS A 6 14.17 -0.35 -7.31
CA LYS A 6 12.98 0.02 -6.51
C LYS A 6 11.75 -0.90 -6.53
N MET A 7 11.92 -2.22 -6.64
CA MET A 7 11.02 -3.08 -5.86
C MET A 7 11.56 -3.17 -4.43
N ILE A 8 11.52 -2.03 -3.71
CA ILE A 8 11.56 -2.07 -2.24
C ILE A 8 10.50 -3.09 -1.87
N ASN A 9 10.93 -4.20 -1.28
CA ASN A 9 10.04 -5.31 -0.99
C ASN A 9 8.97 -4.79 -0.02
N LEU A 10 7.79 -4.44 -0.54
CA LEU A 10 6.69 -3.86 0.22
C LEU A 10 6.33 -4.72 1.43
N ILE A 11 6.58 -6.03 1.34
CA ILE A 11 6.43 -6.97 2.47
C ILE A 11 7.36 -6.59 3.63
N LYS A 12 8.63 -6.22 3.36
CA LYS A 12 9.56 -5.77 4.41
C LYS A 12 9.09 -4.47 5.04
N VAL A 13 8.58 -3.54 4.23
CA VAL A 13 8.01 -2.27 4.72
C VAL A 13 6.80 -2.55 5.61
N PHE A 14 5.79 -3.29 5.15
CA PHE A 14 4.60 -3.55 5.96
C PHE A 14 4.90 -4.37 7.22
N LYS A 15 5.86 -5.30 7.16
CA LYS A 15 6.32 -6.04 8.35
C LYS A 15 7.00 -5.17 9.40
N SER A 16 7.57 -4.00 9.04
CA SER A 16 8.13 -3.08 10.04
C SER A 16 7.06 -2.28 10.81
N TYR A 17 5.78 -2.40 10.44
CA TYR A 17 4.66 -1.74 11.12
C TYR A 17 3.80 -2.77 11.86
N PRO A 18 4.05 -3.03 13.15
CA PRO A 18 3.35 -4.08 13.91
C PRO A 18 1.85 -3.81 14.10
N ASP A 19 1.41 -2.57 13.89
CA ASP A 19 0.00 -2.18 13.99
C ASP A 19 -0.82 -2.50 12.73
N ILE A 20 -0.18 -2.88 11.62
CA ILE A 20 -0.89 -3.37 10.44
C ILE A 20 -1.42 -4.78 10.74
N ALA A 21 -2.72 -4.96 10.56
CA ALA A 21 -3.40 -6.25 10.64
C ALA A 21 -3.43 -6.95 9.27
N ALA A 22 -3.68 -6.22 8.20
CA ALA A 22 -3.75 -6.74 6.84
C ALA A 22 -3.46 -5.66 5.79
N VAL A 23 -3.08 -6.10 4.59
CA VAL A 23 -2.92 -5.25 3.40
C VAL A 23 -3.64 -5.91 2.23
N TYR A 24 -4.52 -5.17 1.57
CA TYR A 24 -5.27 -5.63 0.40
C TYR A 24 -4.87 -4.82 -0.82
N LEU A 25 -4.56 -5.51 -1.91
CA LEU A 25 -4.38 -4.93 -3.23
C LEU A 25 -5.74 -4.79 -3.90
N PHE A 26 -6.02 -3.64 -4.50
CA PHE A 26 -7.24 -3.40 -5.26
C PHE A 26 -6.95 -2.47 -6.45
N GLY A 27 -8.01 -2.06 -7.17
CA GLY A 27 -7.93 -1.06 -8.22
C GLY A 27 -7.40 -1.57 -9.57
N SER A 28 -7.06 -0.62 -10.43
CA SER A 28 -6.79 -0.87 -11.86
C SER A 28 -5.64 -1.84 -12.11
N PHE A 29 -4.70 -1.95 -11.17
CA PHE A 29 -3.59 -2.91 -11.26
C PHE A 29 -4.03 -4.37 -11.32
N LEU A 30 -5.15 -4.73 -10.68
CA LEU A 30 -5.70 -6.09 -10.74
C LEU A 30 -6.50 -6.35 -12.03
N GLU A 31 -7.11 -5.31 -12.58
CA GLU A 31 -8.02 -5.42 -13.71
C GLU A 31 -7.30 -5.29 -15.06
N ASP A 32 -6.43 -4.29 -15.19
CA ASP A 32 -5.62 -4.02 -16.37
C ASP A 32 -4.21 -3.58 -15.99
N LYS A 33 -3.43 -4.57 -15.53
CA LYS A 33 -2.05 -4.40 -15.09
C LYS A 33 -1.15 -3.71 -16.12
N LYS A 34 -1.44 -3.84 -17.43
CA LYS A 34 -0.57 -3.33 -18.49
C LYS A 34 -0.69 -1.81 -18.64
N ASN A 35 -1.86 -1.26 -18.32
CA ASN A 35 -2.14 0.17 -18.38
C ASN A 35 -2.23 0.84 -16.98
N ALA A 36 -2.22 0.05 -15.91
CA ALA A 36 -2.16 0.55 -14.54
C ALA A 36 -0.93 1.43 -14.32
N ARG A 37 -1.15 2.65 -13.84
CA ARG A 37 -0.10 3.66 -13.59
C ARG A 37 0.42 3.63 -12.16
N ASP A 38 -0.35 3.03 -11.27
CA ASP A 38 -0.15 2.98 -9.83
C ASP A 38 -0.64 1.65 -9.26
N VAL A 39 -0.51 1.52 -7.94
CA VAL A 39 -0.91 0.34 -7.16
C VAL A 39 -1.71 0.84 -5.96
N ASP A 40 -2.99 0.50 -5.91
CA ASP A 40 -3.87 0.85 -4.79
C ASP A 40 -3.78 -0.21 -3.67
N LEU A 41 -3.48 0.24 -2.45
CA LEU A 41 -3.36 -0.64 -1.28
C LEU A 41 -4.25 -0.14 -0.15
N ALA A 42 -5.15 -1.00 0.34
CA ALA A 42 -5.92 -0.75 1.56
C ALA A 42 -5.20 -1.39 2.74
N VAL A 43 -4.87 -0.60 3.76
CA VAL A 43 -4.16 -1.06 4.96
C VAL A 43 -5.13 -1.09 6.14
N LEU A 44 -5.39 -2.29 6.66
CA LEU A 44 -6.18 -2.49 7.87
C LEU A 44 -5.25 -2.42 9.08
N LEU A 45 -5.58 -1.57 10.04
CA LEU A 45 -4.84 -1.43 11.29
C LEU A 45 -5.55 -2.18 12.43
N LYS A 46 -4.77 -2.71 13.38
CA LYS A 46 -5.26 -3.34 14.61
C LYS A 46 -6.00 -2.36 15.52
N ARG A 47 -5.66 -1.08 15.41
CA ARG A 47 -6.30 0.02 16.14
C ARG A 47 -6.70 1.08 15.13
N PRO A 48 -7.80 1.81 15.35
CA PRO A 48 -8.18 2.91 14.48
C PRO A 48 -7.01 3.89 14.32
N ALA A 49 -6.75 4.31 13.08
CA ALA A 49 -5.81 5.39 12.84
C ALA A 49 -6.28 6.61 13.66
N LYS A 50 -5.35 7.33 14.29
CA LYS A 50 -5.69 8.62 14.90
C LYS A 50 -6.21 9.51 13.78
N THR A 51 -7.51 9.81 13.83
CA THR A 51 -8.14 10.72 12.90
C THR A 51 -7.62 12.12 13.17
N ARG A 52 -6.69 12.60 12.35
CA ARG A 52 -6.29 14.00 12.32
C ARG A 52 -7.16 14.74 11.30
N TRP A 53 -8.45 14.84 11.59
CA TRP A 53 -9.33 15.75 10.86
C TRP A 53 -9.13 17.16 11.44
N ASN A 54 -8.14 17.88 10.96
CA ASN A 54 -8.14 19.34 11.08
C ASN A 54 -9.05 19.85 9.96
N TYR A 55 -10.35 19.95 10.23
CA TYR A 55 -11.23 20.79 9.42
C TYR A 55 -10.79 22.25 9.65
N ILE A 56 -10.30 22.91 8.60
CA ILE A 56 -10.22 24.36 8.49
C ILE A 56 -11.24 24.77 7.43
#